data_AF-A0A923UNX5-F1
#
_entry.id   AF-A0A923UNX5-F1
#
_cell.length_a   1.000
_cell.length_b   1.000
_cell.length_c   1.000
_cell.angle_alpha   90.00
_cell.angle_beta   90.00
_cell.angle_gamma   90.00
#
_symmetry.space_group_name_H-M   'P 1'
#
loop_
_entity.id
_entity.type
_entity.pdbx_description
1 polymer ?
#
loop_
_entity_poly.entity_id
_entity_poly.type
_entity_poly.pdbx_seq_one_letter_code
_entity_poly.pdbx_strand_id
1 'polypeptide(L)'
;VLIYQQDLILSCNVAIDYKDIGSHNYSLGKWLKTSVDEKVLQPNEEYEVTYTIKVPTGMIESGTYWSIIMVEMTDQLQEEKRQGIQIDSKVRYAIQILTDIGAFESPKIVFEKVGFKQTDGSAKIIQIKLKNEGFFLARTKLNIEIFNEEGVKVKVINGSQKKVYPTHCNDFEIELKDVPKGKYSGVLVADNGTDLFGENINIEII
;
A
#
# COMPACT_ATOMS: atom_id res chain seq x y z
N VAL A 1 1.69 25.18 -9.93
CA VAL A 1 1.37 23.81 -9.50
C VAL A 1 -0.13 23.60 -9.58
N LEU A 2 -0.55 22.44 -10.05
CA LEU A 2 -1.94 21.99 -9.99
C LEU A 2 -2.11 21.11 -8.76
N ILE A 3 -3.25 21.27 -8.08
CA ILE A 3 -3.62 20.54 -6.87
C ILE A 3 -4.99 19.94 -7.13
N TYR A 4 -5.08 18.62 -7.22
CA TYR A 4 -6.33 17.94 -7.56
C TYR A 4 -6.44 16.61 -6.83
N GLN A 5 -7.64 16.05 -6.76
CA GLN A 5 -7.89 14.80 -6.06
C GLN A 5 -8.05 13.63 -7.02
N GLN A 6 -7.55 12.47 -6.61
CA GLN A 6 -7.72 11.18 -7.30
C GLN A 6 -7.93 10.08 -6.26
N ASP A 7 -8.44 8.94 -6.69
CA ASP A 7 -8.45 7.72 -5.89
C ASP A 7 -7.23 6.86 -6.18
N LEU A 8 -6.81 6.10 -5.17
CA LEU A 8 -5.76 5.09 -5.31
C LEU A 8 -6.39 3.71 -5.41
N ILE A 9 -6.10 3.00 -6.49
CA ILE A 9 -6.37 1.57 -6.57
C ILE A 9 -5.07 0.83 -6.28
N LEU A 10 -5.05 0.15 -5.14
CA LEU A 10 -3.98 -0.76 -4.74
C LEU A 10 -4.61 -2.10 -4.36
N SER A 11 -4.40 -3.11 -5.21
CA SER A 11 -4.86 -4.48 -4.97
C SER A 11 -3.84 -5.48 -5.52
N CYS A 12 -3.95 -6.76 -5.14
CA CYS A 12 -3.09 -7.79 -5.71
C CYS A 12 -3.25 -7.91 -7.21
N ASN A 13 -2.18 -8.31 -7.89
CA ASN A 13 -2.15 -8.53 -9.35
C ASN A 13 -2.55 -7.31 -10.22
N VAL A 14 -2.73 -6.13 -9.63
CA VAL A 14 -3.05 -4.89 -10.34
C VAL A 14 -1.93 -3.91 -10.08
N ALA A 15 -1.45 -3.24 -11.12
CA ALA A 15 -0.50 -2.15 -10.94
C ALA A 15 -1.15 -1.03 -10.13
N ILE A 16 -0.33 -0.26 -9.40
CA ILE A 16 -0.80 0.97 -8.77
C ILE A 16 -1.46 1.84 -9.82
N ASP A 17 -2.71 2.22 -9.59
CA ASP A 17 -3.48 3.03 -10.52
C ASP A 17 -4.14 4.21 -9.80
N TYR A 18 -4.18 5.35 -10.49
CA TYR A 18 -4.76 6.59 -10.00
C TYR A 18 -5.99 6.91 -10.83
N LYS A 19 -7.16 6.85 -10.20
CA LYS A 19 -8.45 7.01 -10.88
C LYS A 19 -9.16 8.29 -10.46
N ASP A 20 -10.18 8.64 -11.23
CA ASP A 20 -11.07 9.73 -10.85
C ASP A 20 -11.71 9.46 -9.48
N ILE A 21 -12.01 10.55 -8.77
CA ILE A 21 -12.60 10.49 -7.44
C ILE A 21 -13.96 9.76 -7.47
N GLY A 22 -14.22 8.89 -6.50
CA GLY A 22 -15.43 8.07 -6.45
C GLY A 22 -15.33 6.75 -7.23
N SER A 23 -14.13 6.31 -7.59
CA SER A 23 -13.88 5.07 -8.34
C SER A 23 -14.01 3.79 -7.52
N HIS A 24 -14.08 3.89 -6.19
CA HIS A 24 -14.33 2.79 -5.27
C HIS A 24 -15.25 3.21 -4.12
N ASN A 25 -15.87 2.23 -3.45
CA ASN A 25 -16.90 2.46 -2.42
C ASN A 25 -16.38 3.21 -1.18
N TYR A 26 -15.08 3.16 -0.94
CA TYR A 26 -14.40 3.82 0.18
C TYR A 26 -13.66 5.10 -0.24
N SER A 27 -14.01 5.70 -1.38
CA SER A 27 -13.42 6.96 -1.82
C SER A 27 -13.85 8.09 -0.89
N LEU A 28 -12.95 9.03 -0.58
CA LEU A 28 -13.37 10.28 0.07
C LEU A 28 -14.24 11.14 -0.86
N GLY A 29 -14.26 10.86 -2.16
CA GLY A 29 -15.22 11.46 -3.07
C GLY A 29 -15.17 13.00 -3.01
N LYS A 30 -16.37 13.60 -3.05
CA LYS A 30 -16.55 15.04 -2.90
C LYS A 30 -16.38 15.55 -1.46
N TRP A 31 -16.04 14.69 -0.50
CA TRP A 31 -15.86 15.06 0.91
C TRP A 31 -14.53 15.78 1.10
N LEU A 32 -13.50 15.36 0.37
CA LEU A 32 -12.18 15.96 0.40
C LEU A 32 -12.11 17.18 -0.54
N LYS A 33 -11.73 18.32 0.01
CA LYS A 33 -11.48 19.56 -0.74
C LYS A 33 -10.20 20.23 -0.28
N THR A 34 -9.45 20.80 -1.22
CA THR A 34 -8.30 21.66 -0.95
C THR A 34 -8.71 23.13 -0.91
N SER A 35 -7.89 23.98 -0.29
CA SER A 35 -8.14 25.43 -0.23
C SER A 35 -8.01 26.12 -1.58
N VAL A 36 -7.20 25.55 -2.48
CA VAL A 36 -6.98 25.98 -3.85
C VAL A 36 -6.79 24.75 -4.75
N ASP A 37 -7.10 24.90 -6.03
CA ASP A 37 -6.87 23.87 -7.05
C ASP A 37 -5.61 24.17 -7.90
N GLU A 38 -5.11 25.41 -7.81
CA GLU A 38 -3.87 25.83 -8.46
C GLU A 38 -3.16 26.92 -7.64
N LYS A 39 -1.83 26.96 -7.76
CA LYS A 39 -0.99 28.00 -7.17
C LYS A 39 0.23 28.25 -8.03
N VAL A 40 0.46 29.50 -8.40
CA VAL A 40 1.76 29.94 -8.95
C VAL A 40 2.69 30.19 -7.77
N LEU A 41 3.84 29.51 -7.77
CA LEU A 41 4.88 29.67 -6.75
C LEU A 41 6.04 30.45 -7.34
N GLN A 42 6.51 31.47 -6.61
CA GLN A 42 7.76 32.15 -6.90
C GLN A 42 8.96 31.26 -6.49
N PRO A 43 10.17 31.53 -7.01
CA PRO A 43 11.37 30.84 -6.56
C PRO A 43 11.53 30.95 -5.03
N ASN A 44 11.71 29.80 -4.38
CA ASN A 44 11.80 29.67 -2.91
C ASN A 44 10.56 30.14 -2.13
N GLU A 45 9.41 30.32 -2.79
CA GLU A 45 8.14 30.54 -2.08
C GLU A 45 7.66 29.23 -1.45
N GLU A 46 7.37 29.29 -0.16
CA GLU A 46 6.62 28.26 0.54
C GLU A 46 5.14 28.68 0.63
N TYR A 47 4.24 27.74 0.37
CA TYR A 47 2.81 27.97 0.42
C TYR A 47 2.12 26.82 1.13
N GLU A 48 1.31 27.13 2.14
CA GLU A 48 0.53 26.14 2.87
C GLU A 48 -0.79 25.86 2.15
N VAL A 49 -0.97 24.61 1.70
CA VAL A 49 -2.24 24.13 1.17
C VAL A 49 -2.99 23.44 2.29
N THR A 50 -4.15 23.98 2.65
CA THR A 50 -5.03 23.33 3.63
C THR A 50 -6.06 22.46 2.92
N TYR A 51 -6.56 21.43 3.60
CA TYR A 51 -7.65 20.59 3.10
C TYR A 51 -8.73 20.40 4.16
N THR A 52 -9.94 20.11 3.71
CA THR A 52 -11.08 19.82 4.58
C THR A 52 -11.76 18.53 4.13
N ILE A 53 -12.18 17.72 5.08
CA ILE A 53 -12.99 16.52 4.84
C ILE A 53 -14.37 16.77 5.42
N LYS A 54 -15.37 16.97 4.56
CA LYS A 54 -16.77 17.17 4.94
C LYS A 54 -17.55 15.87 4.75
N VAL A 55 -17.55 15.05 5.78
CA VAL A 55 -18.32 13.82 5.83
C VAL A 55 -19.82 14.16 5.75
N PRO A 56 -20.59 13.60 4.80
CA PRO A 56 -22.02 13.87 4.66
C PRO A 56 -22.82 13.50 5.90
N THR A 57 -23.93 14.20 6.12
CA THR A 57 -24.92 13.83 7.12
C THR A 57 -25.74 12.64 6.63
N GLY A 58 -25.78 11.55 7.40
CA GLY A 58 -26.53 10.35 7.06
C GLY A 58 -25.87 9.10 7.64
N MET A 59 -26.43 7.93 7.35
CA MET A 59 -25.76 6.66 7.65
C MET A 59 -24.62 6.47 6.65
N ILE A 60 -23.40 6.51 7.15
CA ILE A 60 -22.17 6.16 6.42
C ILE A 60 -21.64 4.89 7.05
N GLU A 61 -21.21 3.95 6.20
CA GLU A 61 -20.63 2.69 6.67
C GLU A 61 -19.36 2.97 7.47
N SER A 62 -19.15 2.20 8.54
CA SER A 62 -17.91 2.30 9.30
C SER A 62 -16.76 1.73 8.48
N GLY A 63 -15.60 2.39 8.50
CA GLY A 63 -14.43 1.94 7.79
C GLY A 63 -13.43 3.05 7.48
N THR A 64 -12.32 2.67 6.85
CA THR A 64 -11.31 3.61 6.36
C THR A 64 -11.65 4.03 4.93
N TYR A 65 -11.91 5.32 4.75
CA TYR A 65 -12.06 5.95 3.45
C TYR A 65 -10.73 6.57 3.01
N TRP A 66 -10.43 6.55 1.71
CA TRP A 66 -9.19 7.10 1.18
C TRP A 66 -9.33 7.74 -0.18
N SER A 67 -8.50 8.76 -0.40
CA SER A 67 -8.21 9.37 -1.69
C SER A 67 -6.80 9.97 -1.62
N ILE A 68 -6.33 10.56 -2.71
CA ILE A 68 -5.02 11.19 -2.84
C ILE A 68 -5.22 12.64 -3.28
N ILE A 69 -4.46 13.55 -2.67
CA ILE A 69 -4.22 14.89 -3.19
C ILE A 69 -2.95 14.82 -4.05
N MET A 70 -3.11 15.05 -5.34
CA MET A 70 -2.03 15.14 -6.31
C MET A 70 -1.55 16.59 -6.38
N VAL A 71 -0.25 16.79 -6.22
CA VAL A 71 0.43 18.07 -6.46
C VAL A 71 1.32 17.90 -7.67
N GLU A 72 0.93 18.51 -8.79
CA GLU A 72 1.62 18.40 -10.07
C GLU A 72 2.33 19.71 -10.41
N MET A 73 3.63 19.58 -10.71
CA MET A 73 4.38 20.68 -11.29
C MET A 73 4.04 20.77 -12.77
N THR A 74 3.60 21.95 -13.19
CA THR A 74 3.27 22.25 -14.58
C THR A 74 4.20 23.34 -15.07
N ASP A 75 4.88 23.07 -16.18
CA ASP A 75 5.66 24.09 -16.85
C ASP A 75 4.74 25.10 -17.54
N GLN A 76 5.21 26.35 -17.65
CA GLN A 76 4.67 27.25 -18.65
C GLN A 76 5.01 26.69 -20.03
N LEU A 77 4.04 26.63 -20.93
CA LEU A 77 4.22 26.19 -22.31
C LEU A 77 5.42 26.93 -22.93
N GLN A 78 6.53 26.24 -23.20
CA GLN A 78 7.61 26.81 -24.01
C GLN A 78 7.16 26.82 -25.47
N GLU A 79 7.02 28.00 -26.06
CA GLU A 79 6.52 28.17 -27.43
C GLU A 79 7.56 27.78 -28.51
N GLU A 80 8.83 27.61 -28.17
CA GLU A 80 9.88 27.35 -29.14
C GLU A 80 10.19 25.85 -29.28
N LYS A 81 9.60 25.21 -30.28
CA LYS A 81 10.02 23.89 -30.76
C LYS A 81 11.43 23.97 -31.34
N ARG A 82 12.44 23.63 -30.53
CA ARG A 82 13.83 23.49 -31.00
C ARG A 82 13.97 22.17 -31.78
N GLN A 83 14.72 22.18 -32.88
CA GLN A 83 15.01 20.94 -33.63
C GLN A 83 15.84 19.97 -32.78
N GLY A 84 15.36 18.73 -32.64
CA GLY A 84 16.04 17.67 -31.88
C GLY A 84 15.07 16.83 -31.06
N ILE A 85 15.61 15.93 -30.22
CA ILE A 85 14.84 15.20 -29.21
C ILE A 85 14.75 16.07 -27.96
N GLN A 86 13.52 16.30 -27.49
CA GLN A 86 13.25 16.98 -26.23
C GLN A 86 12.68 15.98 -25.22
N ILE A 87 13.18 16.04 -23.98
CA ILE A 87 12.71 15.23 -22.86
C ILE A 87 12.09 16.21 -21.86
N ASP A 88 10.77 16.14 -21.71
CA ASP A 88 10.05 16.89 -20.70
C ASP A 88 9.81 16.00 -19.48
N SER A 89 10.22 16.47 -18.31
CA SER A 89 10.03 15.73 -17.05
C SER A 89 8.84 16.31 -16.29
N LYS A 90 7.86 15.45 -15.98
CA LYS A 90 6.72 15.83 -15.11
C LYS A 90 6.90 15.24 -13.73
N VAL A 91 6.84 16.09 -12.71
CA VAL A 91 6.91 15.69 -11.30
C VAL A 91 5.53 15.80 -10.67
N ARG A 92 5.10 14.73 -10.01
CA ARG A 92 3.82 14.64 -9.28
C ARG A 92 4.06 14.06 -7.91
N TYR A 93 3.52 14.71 -6.88
CA TYR A 93 3.51 14.21 -5.51
C TYR A 93 2.11 13.73 -5.17
N ALA A 94 2.01 12.48 -4.70
CA ALA A 94 0.76 11.86 -4.30
C ALA A 94 0.67 11.84 -2.76
N ILE A 95 -0.13 12.74 -2.18
CA ILE A 95 -0.36 12.81 -0.74
C ILE A 95 -1.62 12.02 -0.42
N GLN A 96 -1.46 10.87 0.21
CA GLN A 96 -2.59 10.04 0.57
C GLN A 96 -3.31 10.54 1.83
N ILE A 97 -4.64 10.64 1.73
CA ILE A 97 -5.53 10.97 2.82
C ILE A 97 -6.29 9.70 3.21
N LEU A 98 -6.25 9.36 4.50
CA LEU A 98 -6.93 8.20 5.09
C LEU A 98 -7.84 8.73 6.20
N THR A 99 -9.11 8.35 6.21
CA THR A 99 -10.08 8.79 7.22
C THR A 99 -10.87 7.61 7.74
N ASP A 100 -10.72 7.32 9.02
CA ASP A 100 -11.53 6.32 9.71
C ASP A 100 -12.87 6.95 10.12
N ILE A 101 -13.96 6.31 9.72
CA ILE A 101 -15.33 6.75 10.02
C ILE A 101 -16.03 5.65 10.84
N GLY A 102 -16.80 6.07 11.84
CA GLY A 102 -17.59 5.17 12.67
C GLY A 102 -16.81 4.52 13.81
N ALA A 103 -17.34 3.41 14.33
CA ALA A 103 -16.70 2.67 15.41
C ALA A 103 -15.56 1.81 14.83
N PHE A 104 -14.34 2.05 15.31
CA PHE A 104 -13.18 1.29 14.85
C PHE A 104 -13.31 -0.18 15.22
N GLU A 105 -13.07 -1.05 14.24
CA GLU A 105 -12.93 -2.49 14.40
C GLU A 105 -11.56 -2.91 13.86
N SER A 106 -10.91 -3.85 14.55
CA SER A 106 -9.60 -4.33 14.11
C SER A 106 -9.70 -4.96 12.71
N PRO A 107 -8.80 -4.61 11.77
CA PRO A 107 -8.82 -5.16 10.42
C PRO A 107 -8.70 -6.69 10.43
N LYS A 108 -9.57 -7.37 9.66
CA LYS A 108 -9.57 -8.82 9.55
C LYS A 108 -8.65 -9.27 8.41
N ILE A 109 -7.42 -9.66 8.75
CA ILE A 109 -6.44 -10.14 7.77
C ILE A 109 -6.56 -11.66 7.59
N VAL A 110 -6.55 -12.10 6.33
CA VAL A 110 -6.56 -13.50 5.94
C VAL A 110 -5.41 -13.75 4.96
N PHE A 111 -4.71 -14.86 5.15
CA PHE A 111 -3.78 -15.37 4.16
C PHE A 111 -4.56 -16.06 3.04
N GLU A 112 -4.72 -15.38 1.91
CA GLU A 112 -5.51 -15.90 0.79
C GLU A 112 -4.72 -16.91 -0.05
N LYS A 113 -3.40 -16.71 -0.15
CA LYS A 113 -2.50 -17.63 -0.86
C LYS A 113 -1.08 -17.54 -0.32
N VAL A 114 -0.44 -18.68 -0.14
CA VAL A 114 1.00 -18.79 0.06
C VAL A 114 1.59 -19.68 -1.02
N GLY A 115 2.68 -19.20 -1.64
CA GLY A 115 3.40 -19.91 -2.68
C GLY A 115 4.91 -19.71 -2.55
N PHE A 116 5.65 -20.41 -3.39
CA PHE A 116 7.11 -20.34 -3.42
C PHE A 116 7.60 -20.12 -4.84
N LYS A 117 8.64 -19.29 -4.97
CA LYS A 117 9.36 -19.04 -6.22
C LYS A 117 10.85 -19.30 -5.99
N GLN A 118 11.47 -20.07 -6.87
CA GLN A 118 12.93 -20.17 -6.90
C GLN A 118 13.51 -19.01 -7.71
N THR A 119 14.68 -18.53 -7.28
CA THR A 119 15.49 -17.56 -8.03
C THR A 119 16.75 -18.24 -8.55
N ASP A 120 17.32 -17.70 -9.63
CA ASP A 120 18.51 -18.25 -10.30
C ASP A 120 19.76 -18.36 -9.38
N GLY A 121 19.72 -17.73 -8.20
CA GLY A 121 20.78 -17.70 -7.20
C GLY A 121 20.56 -18.56 -5.95
N SER A 122 19.71 -19.61 -6.01
CA SER A 122 19.35 -20.53 -4.91
C SER A 122 18.48 -19.98 -3.77
N ALA A 123 18.22 -18.67 -3.74
CA ALA A 123 17.30 -18.08 -2.77
C ALA A 123 15.85 -18.45 -3.12
N LYS A 124 15.13 -18.98 -2.13
CA LYS A 124 13.70 -19.29 -2.22
C LYS A 124 12.91 -18.08 -1.73
N ILE A 125 12.03 -17.54 -2.57
CA ILE A 125 11.12 -16.47 -2.21
C ILE A 125 9.78 -17.09 -1.83
N ILE A 126 9.27 -16.76 -0.65
CA ILE A 126 7.89 -17.02 -0.27
C ILE A 126 7.05 -15.86 -0.80
N GLN A 127 6.00 -16.18 -1.56
CA GLN A 127 5.03 -15.22 -2.08
C GLN A 127 3.74 -15.37 -1.28
N ILE A 128 3.31 -14.30 -0.63
CA ILE A 128 2.16 -14.30 0.27
C ILE A 128 1.15 -13.27 -0.22
N LYS A 129 -0.10 -13.69 -0.37
CA LYS A 129 -1.23 -12.80 -0.62
C LYS A 129 -2.03 -12.64 0.65
N LEU A 130 -2.09 -11.42 1.18
CA LEU A 130 -2.95 -11.08 2.31
C LEU A 130 -4.15 -10.30 1.84
N LYS A 131 -5.33 -10.71 2.30
CA LYS A 131 -6.60 -10.01 2.05
C LYS A 131 -7.10 -9.40 3.35
N ASN A 132 -7.59 -8.17 3.29
CA ASN A 132 -8.32 -7.54 4.36
C ASN A 132 -9.81 -7.72 4.10
N GLU A 133 -10.46 -8.57 4.90
CA GLU A 133 -11.90 -8.80 4.86
C GLU A 133 -12.68 -7.83 5.77
N GLY A 134 -11.98 -6.96 6.49
CA GLY A 134 -12.57 -5.92 7.30
C GLY A 134 -12.77 -4.61 6.53
N PHE A 135 -13.32 -3.62 7.25
CA PHE A 135 -13.66 -2.31 6.73
C PHE A 135 -12.63 -1.22 7.06
N PHE A 136 -11.69 -1.50 7.96
CA PHE A 136 -10.61 -0.60 8.34
C PHE A 136 -9.29 -1.01 7.70
N LEU A 137 -8.45 -0.02 7.38
CA LEU A 137 -7.14 -0.22 6.78
C LEU A 137 -6.21 -1.00 7.72
N ALA A 138 -5.60 -2.07 7.21
CA ALA A 138 -4.53 -2.77 7.92
C ALA A 138 -3.16 -2.26 7.51
N ARG A 139 -2.31 -1.89 8.48
CA ARG A 139 -0.89 -1.61 8.26
C ARG A 139 -0.06 -2.84 8.64
N THR A 140 -0.05 -3.81 7.75
CA THR A 140 0.44 -5.15 8.07
C THR A 140 1.95 -5.28 7.87
N LYS A 141 2.66 -5.63 8.93
CA LYS A 141 4.04 -6.11 8.90
C LYS A 141 4.04 -7.62 8.82
N LEU A 142 4.60 -8.18 7.76
CA LEU A 142 4.71 -9.64 7.61
C LEU A 142 6.10 -10.10 8.06
N ASN A 143 6.15 -11.19 8.82
CA ASN A 143 7.39 -11.85 9.21
C ASN A 143 7.21 -13.37 9.20
N ILE A 144 8.31 -14.11 9.22
CA ILE A 144 8.30 -15.57 9.35
C ILE A 144 9.24 -16.01 10.46
N GLU A 145 8.76 -16.90 11.30
CA GLU A 145 9.59 -17.68 12.23
C GLU A 145 9.83 -19.06 11.63
N ILE A 146 11.08 -19.51 11.62
CA ILE A 146 11.52 -20.77 11.00
C ILE A 146 12.05 -21.70 12.09
N PHE A 147 11.62 -22.96 12.03
CA PHE A 147 11.96 -24.01 12.99
C PHE A 147 12.54 -25.23 12.25
N ASN A 148 13.55 -25.86 12.83
CA ASN A 148 14.11 -27.11 12.32
C ASN A 148 13.19 -28.32 12.61
N GLU A 149 13.63 -29.53 12.22
CA GLU A 149 12.86 -30.76 12.42
C GLU A 149 12.65 -31.11 13.90
N GLU A 150 13.55 -30.65 14.79
CA GLU A 150 13.42 -30.79 16.24
C GLU A 150 12.47 -29.75 16.87
N GLY A 151 11.87 -28.86 16.08
CA GLY A 151 10.96 -27.81 16.56
C GLY A 151 11.68 -26.62 17.22
N VAL A 152 13.00 -26.52 17.08
CA VAL A 152 13.81 -25.41 17.59
C VAL A 152 13.74 -24.25 16.60
N LYS A 153 13.42 -23.05 17.10
CA LYS A 153 13.44 -21.82 16.30
C LYS A 153 14.87 -21.51 15.86
N VAL A 154 15.13 -21.57 14.57
CA VAL A 154 16.46 -21.33 13.98
C VAL A 154 16.61 -19.95 13.37
N LYS A 155 15.51 -19.30 12.96
CA LYS A 155 15.56 -17.99 12.33
C LYS A 155 14.25 -17.23 12.44
N VAL A 156 14.33 -15.90 12.45
CA VAL A 156 13.20 -15.00 12.18
C VAL A 156 13.60 -14.10 11.01
N ILE A 157 12.76 -14.01 10.00
CA ILE A 157 12.95 -13.12 8.86
C ILE A 157 11.83 -12.09 8.88
N ASN A 158 12.22 -10.83 9.02
CA ASN A 158 11.29 -9.70 8.91
C ASN A 158 11.06 -9.41 7.43
N GLY A 159 9.82 -9.52 6.98
CA GLY A 159 9.40 -9.13 5.64
C GLY A 159 9.07 -7.64 5.55
N SER A 160 8.43 -7.27 4.44
CA SER A 160 7.96 -5.91 4.23
C SER A 160 6.72 -5.57 5.07
N GLN A 161 6.56 -4.27 5.33
CA GLN A 161 5.32 -3.71 5.85
C GLN A 161 4.57 -3.02 4.72
N LYS A 162 3.29 -3.36 4.53
CA LYS A 162 2.44 -2.75 3.51
C LYS A 162 1.04 -2.48 4.05
N LYS A 163 0.33 -1.59 3.37
CA LYS A 163 -1.09 -1.31 3.59
C LYS A 163 -1.94 -2.37 2.88
N VAL A 164 -2.93 -2.92 3.55
CA VAL A 164 -3.97 -3.79 2.96
C VAL A 164 -5.31 -3.10 3.14
N TYR A 165 -5.81 -2.49 2.06
CA TYR A 165 -7.01 -1.66 2.07
C TYR A 165 -8.26 -2.49 2.37
N PRO A 166 -9.31 -1.86 2.96
CA PRO A 166 -10.60 -2.51 3.17
C PRO A 166 -11.07 -3.26 1.94
N THR A 167 -11.52 -4.50 2.12
CA THR A 167 -12.01 -5.41 1.05
C THR A 167 -11.02 -5.70 -0.09
N HIS A 168 -9.76 -5.28 0.03
CA HIS A 168 -8.71 -5.47 -0.97
C HIS A 168 -7.63 -6.41 -0.42
N CYS A 169 -6.70 -6.77 -1.30
CA CYS A 169 -5.57 -7.60 -0.93
C CYS A 169 -4.25 -6.94 -1.35
N ASN A 170 -3.13 -7.40 -0.80
CA ASN A 170 -1.80 -6.99 -1.22
C ASN A 170 -0.85 -8.19 -1.26
N ASP A 171 0.10 -8.16 -2.19
CA ASP A 171 1.12 -9.20 -2.35
C ASP A 171 2.37 -8.84 -1.55
N PHE A 172 2.91 -9.80 -0.82
CA PHE A 172 4.11 -9.71 -0.01
C PHE A 172 5.11 -10.77 -0.47
N GLU A 173 6.39 -10.47 -0.29
CA GLU A 173 7.46 -11.42 -0.54
C GLU A 173 8.40 -11.46 0.65
N ILE A 174 8.87 -12.67 1.00
CA ILE A 174 9.92 -12.90 1.97
C ILE A 174 11.00 -13.75 1.31
N GLU A 175 12.21 -13.23 1.25
CA GLU A 175 13.36 -13.97 0.75
C GLU A 175 13.97 -14.81 1.87
N LEU A 176 14.10 -16.12 1.65
CA LEU A 176 14.76 -17.06 2.56
C LEU A 176 16.28 -17.02 2.39
N LYS A 177 16.87 -15.83 2.53
CA LYS A 177 18.30 -15.63 2.42
C LYS A 177 19.03 -16.28 3.58
N ASP A 178 20.19 -16.89 3.33
CA ASP A 178 21.06 -17.50 4.34
C ASP A 178 20.33 -18.52 5.24
N VAL A 179 19.43 -19.31 4.65
CA VAL A 179 18.82 -20.49 5.29
C VAL A 179 19.45 -21.73 4.64
N PRO A 180 20.18 -22.56 5.39
CA PRO A 180 20.82 -23.75 4.82
C PRO A 180 19.81 -24.71 4.18
N LYS A 181 20.28 -25.51 3.23
CA LYS A 181 19.49 -26.59 2.63
C LYS A 181 18.95 -27.53 3.70
N GLY A 182 17.71 -27.95 3.55
CA GLY A 182 17.02 -28.78 4.54
C GLY A 182 15.51 -28.57 4.54
N LYS A 183 14.86 -29.25 5.49
CA LYS A 183 13.43 -29.17 5.74
C LYS A 183 13.18 -28.39 7.03
N TYR A 184 12.20 -27.51 6.98
CA TYR A 184 11.82 -26.63 8.08
C TYR A 184 10.30 -26.51 8.14
N SER A 185 9.82 -26.20 9.33
CA SER A 185 8.48 -25.63 9.51
C SER A 185 8.60 -24.12 9.69
N GLY A 186 7.59 -23.39 9.23
CA GLY A 186 7.53 -21.94 9.32
C GLY A 186 6.19 -21.47 9.85
N VAL A 187 6.20 -20.39 10.61
CA VAL A 187 5.01 -19.65 11.03
C VAL A 187 5.08 -18.27 10.40
N LEU A 188 4.25 -18.02 9.40
CA LEU A 188 4.02 -16.68 8.89
C LEU A 188 3.20 -15.90 9.91
N VAL A 189 3.61 -14.68 10.22
CA VAL A 189 2.92 -13.79 11.16
C VAL A 189 2.66 -12.45 10.46
N ALA A 190 1.39 -12.14 10.27
CA ALA A 190 0.90 -10.85 9.82
C ALA A 190 0.48 -10.04 11.04
N ASP A 191 1.24 -8.99 11.35
CA ASP A 191 1.02 -8.08 12.48
C ASP A 191 0.45 -6.76 11.96
N ASN A 192 -0.78 -6.41 12.33
CA ASN A 192 -1.41 -5.14 11.94
C ASN A 192 -1.29 -4.05 13.03
N GLY A 193 -0.58 -4.32 14.12
CA GLY A 193 -0.40 -3.46 15.30
C GLY A 193 -1.45 -3.63 16.41
N THR A 194 -2.60 -4.24 16.11
CA THR A 194 -3.67 -4.54 17.09
C THR A 194 -3.82 -6.03 17.34
N ASP A 195 -3.80 -6.82 16.26
CA ASP A 195 -3.92 -8.27 16.25
C ASP A 195 -2.79 -8.93 15.46
N LEU A 196 -2.58 -10.21 15.76
CA LEU A 196 -1.64 -11.08 15.06
C LEU A 196 -2.40 -12.19 14.35
N PHE A 197 -2.09 -12.39 13.06
CA PHE A 197 -2.66 -13.44 12.23
C PHE A 197 -1.55 -14.38 11.80
N GLY A 198 -1.76 -15.69 11.95
CA GLY A 198 -0.74 -16.71 11.72
C GLY A 198 -1.14 -17.74 10.67
N GLU A 199 -0.17 -18.21 9.88
CA GLU A 199 -0.31 -19.39 9.02
C GLU A 199 0.93 -20.28 9.09
N ASN A 200 0.74 -21.59 9.26
CA ASN A 200 1.82 -22.57 9.27
C ASN A 200 2.16 -23.00 7.85
N ILE A 201 3.46 -23.11 7.55
CA ILE A 201 3.95 -23.55 6.24
C ILE A 201 5.09 -24.56 6.38
N ASN A 202 5.24 -25.41 5.37
CA ASN A 202 6.41 -26.27 5.24
C ASN A 202 7.40 -25.66 4.25
N ILE A 203 8.68 -25.67 4.60
CA ILE A 203 9.75 -25.07 3.79
C ILE A 203 10.78 -26.15 3.50
N GLU A 204 10.99 -26.43 2.21
CA GLU A 204 12.10 -27.25 1.74
C GLU A 204 13.04 -26.41 0.87
N ILE A 205 14.33 -26.40 1.21
CA ILE A 205 15.40 -25.71 0.47
C ILE A 205 16.34 -26.77 -0.07
N ILE A 206 16.46 -26.83 -1.40
CA ILE A 206 17.15 -27.90 -2.15
C ILE A 206 18.54 -27.46 -2.61
#